data_AF-A0AAD4F082-F1
#
_entry.id   AF-A0AAD4F082-F1
#
_cell.length_a   1.000
_cell.length_b   1.000
_cell.length_c   1.000
_cell.angle_alpha   90.00
_cell.angle_beta   90.00
_cell.angle_gamma   90.00
#
_symmetry.space_group_name_H-M   'P 1'
#
loop_
_entity.id
_entity.type
_entity.pdbx_description
1 polymer ?
#
loop_
_entity_poly.entity_id
_entity_poly.type
_entity_poly.pdbx_seq_one_letter_code
_entity_poly.pdbx_strand_id
1 'polypeptide(L)'
;MAGQQIPETFMLSAEAQQSLPQDAQVALQQVDNLKYFLLSAPVDWTPDQYIRRFLLPTGEYVSCVLWNNLFHISGTDIVRCLSFRFQAFGRPVKNSKKFEEGIFSDLRNLKSGTDATLEEPKSAFLDFLYKNNCIRTQKKQKVFYWYSVPHDRLFLDALERDLKREKMGQEATTMAVSEPALSFQFDSSQSLYEQLTKAQQANSSFTRSQSHSRSSSRLLR
;
A
#
# COMPACT_ATOMS: atom_id res chain seq x y z
N MET A 1 2.59 -26.50 9.07
CA MET A 1 1.47 -25.94 8.29
C MET A 1 1.55 -24.42 8.39
N ALA A 2 2.44 -23.80 7.61
CA ALA A 2 2.55 -22.34 7.55
C ALA A 2 1.50 -21.87 6.56
N GLY A 3 0.44 -21.22 7.05
CA GLY A 3 -0.51 -20.54 6.18
C GLY A 3 0.25 -19.50 5.37
N GLN A 4 0.29 -19.69 4.05
CA GLN A 4 0.80 -18.68 3.13
C GLN A 4 -0.02 -17.41 3.33
N GLN A 5 0.57 -16.39 3.94
CA GLN A 5 -0.01 -15.05 3.96
C GLN A 5 0.11 -14.51 2.53
N ILE A 6 -0.94 -14.74 1.75
CA ILE A 6 -1.12 -14.18 0.41
C ILE A 6 -1.06 -12.65 0.57
N PRO A 7 -0.29 -11.91 -0.26
CA PRO A 7 -0.25 -10.46 -0.18
C PRO A 7 -1.65 -9.88 -0.39
N GLU A 8 -2.15 -9.17 0.61
CA GLU A 8 -3.50 -8.57 0.66
C GLU A 8 -3.59 -7.35 -0.27
N THR A 9 -3.45 -7.52 -1.57
CA THR A 9 -3.35 -6.42 -2.54
C THR A 9 -4.69 -5.80 -2.84
N PHE A 10 -5.20 -5.14 -1.80
CA PHE A 10 -6.56 -4.66 -1.64
C PHE A 10 -7.51 -5.84 -1.58
N MET A 11 -8.05 -6.06 -0.39
CA MET A 11 -8.87 -7.19 0.04
C MET A 11 -10.18 -7.32 -0.77
N LEU A 12 -10.06 -7.55 -2.06
CA LEU A 12 -11.10 -7.97 -2.97
C LEU A 12 -10.94 -9.49 -3.14
N SER A 13 -12.05 -10.22 -3.23
CA SER A 13 -11.96 -11.63 -3.62
C SER A 13 -11.39 -11.73 -5.05
N ALA A 14 -10.79 -12.87 -5.40
CA ALA A 14 -10.29 -13.10 -6.75
C ALA A 14 -11.40 -12.89 -7.81
N GLU A 15 -12.64 -13.23 -7.47
CA GLU A 15 -13.83 -13.01 -8.31
C GLU A 15 -14.14 -11.51 -8.48
N ALA A 16 -14.06 -10.73 -7.39
CA ALA A 16 -14.25 -9.29 -7.45
C ALA A 16 -13.13 -8.62 -8.28
N GLN A 17 -11.88 -9.07 -8.13
CA GLN A 17 -10.77 -8.59 -8.95
C GLN A 17 -11.00 -8.89 -10.44
N GLN A 18 -11.48 -10.08 -10.80
CA GLN A 18 -11.78 -10.43 -12.19
C GLN A 18 -12.95 -9.62 -12.78
N SER A 19 -13.87 -9.15 -11.94
CA SER A 19 -14.99 -8.31 -12.37
C SER A 19 -14.62 -6.85 -12.62
N LEU A 20 -13.43 -6.41 -12.18
CA LEU A 20 -12.97 -5.05 -12.38
C LEU A 20 -12.62 -4.77 -13.85
N PRO A 21 -12.66 -3.51 -14.28
CA PRO A 21 -12.07 -3.07 -15.54
C PRO A 21 -10.60 -3.52 -15.69
N GLN A 22 -10.17 -3.81 -16.93
CA GLN A 22 -8.84 -4.35 -17.22
C GLN A 22 -7.70 -3.47 -16.70
N ASP A 23 -7.86 -2.15 -16.77
CA ASP A 23 -6.92 -1.16 -16.24
C ASP A 23 -6.78 -1.25 -14.72
N ALA A 24 -7.90 -1.43 -14.00
CA ALA A 24 -7.89 -1.63 -12.56
C ALA A 24 -7.23 -2.97 -12.17
N GLN A 25 -7.45 -4.03 -12.93
CA GLN A 25 -6.77 -5.33 -12.72
C GLN A 25 -5.25 -5.19 -12.86
N VAL A 26 -4.78 -4.52 -13.92
CA VAL A 26 -3.35 -4.28 -14.14
C VAL A 26 -2.77 -3.41 -13.02
N ALA A 27 -3.48 -2.37 -12.60
CA ALA A 27 -3.03 -1.51 -11.50
C ALA A 27 -2.87 -2.29 -10.18
N LEU A 28 -3.82 -3.17 -9.86
CA LEU A 28 -3.74 -4.05 -8.69
C LEU A 28 -2.56 -5.01 -8.78
N GLN A 29 -2.34 -5.65 -9.93
CA GLN A 29 -1.17 -6.51 -10.14
C GLN A 29 0.16 -5.75 -9.98
N GLN A 30 0.22 -4.49 -10.38
CA GLN A 30 1.41 -3.67 -10.16
C GLN A 30 1.63 -3.36 -8.66
N VAL A 31 0.55 -3.23 -7.87
CA VAL A 31 0.66 -3.15 -6.41
C VAL A 31 1.17 -4.45 -5.82
N ASP A 32 0.73 -5.62 -6.32
CA ASP A 32 1.25 -6.92 -5.89
C ASP A 32 2.76 -7.01 -6.07
N ASN A 33 3.24 -6.58 -7.24
CA ASN A 33 4.67 -6.53 -7.54
C ASN A 33 5.42 -5.61 -6.58
N LEU A 34 4.85 -4.44 -6.25
CA LEU A 34 5.44 -3.54 -5.24
C LEU A 34 5.47 -4.22 -3.86
N LYS A 35 4.41 -4.89 -3.43
CA LYS A 35 4.38 -5.60 -2.15
C LYS A 35 5.40 -6.72 -2.10
N TYR A 36 5.49 -7.51 -3.18
CA TYR A 36 6.50 -8.54 -3.30
C TYR A 36 7.91 -7.96 -3.20
N PHE A 37 8.17 -6.82 -3.83
CA PHE A 37 9.43 -6.11 -3.66
C PHE A 37 9.66 -5.66 -2.21
N LEU A 38 8.67 -5.06 -1.56
CA LEU A 38 8.78 -4.63 -0.15
C LEU A 38 9.10 -5.79 0.80
N LEU A 39 8.58 -6.98 0.52
CA LEU A 39 8.83 -8.19 1.30
C LEU A 39 10.20 -8.83 0.99
N SER A 40 10.57 -8.89 -0.29
CA SER A 40 11.74 -9.65 -0.76
C SER A 40 13.03 -8.84 -0.84
N ALA A 41 12.96 -7.50 -0.89
CA ALA A 41 14.13 -6.68 -1.19
C ALA A 41 15.34 -6.90 -0.30
N PRO A 42 15.20 -7.05 1.04
CA PRO A 42 16.34 -7.36 1.89
C PRO A 42 16.88 -8.81 1.78
N VAL A 43 16.05 -9.74 1.29
CA VAL A 43 16.36 -11.18 1.27
C VAL A 43 17.09 -11.58 0.00
N ASP A 44 16.65 -11.04 -1.13
CA ASP A 44 17.22 -11.29 -2.45
C ASP A 44 18.30 -10.24 -2.76
N TRP A 45 19.39 -10.30 -1.98
CA TRP A 45 20.47 -9.32 -2.01
C TRP A 45 21.77 -9.91 -2.55
N THR A 46 22.43 -9.18 -3.47
CA THR A 46 23.74 -9.57 -3.98
C THR A 46 24.86 -8.90 -3.17
N PRO A 47 25.98 -9.60 -2.87
CA PRO A 47 27.02 -9.09 -1.96
C PRO A 47 27.62 -7.73 -2.35
N ASP A 48 27.69 -7.42 -3.64
CA ASP A 48 28.31 -6.19 -4.16
C ASP A 48 27.32 -5.02 -4.31
N GLN A 49 26.04 -5.23 -3.96
CA GLN A 49 24.99 -4.24 -4.13
C GLN A 49 24.75 -3.47 -2.83
N TYR A 50 24.65 -2.15 -2.92
CA TYR A 50 24.29 -1.28 -1.79
C TYR A 50 22.88 -0.72 -1.90
N ILE A 51 22.25 -0.86 -3.07
CA ILE A 51 20.92 -0.33 -3.35
C ILE A 51 20.17 -1.26 -4.30
N ARG A 52 18.97 -1.72 -3.90
CA ARG A 52 18.03 -2.44 -4.75
C ARG A 52 16.86 -1.51 -5.05
N ARG A 53 16.55 -1.34 -6.34
CA ARG A 53 15.53 -0.38 -6.79
C ARG A 53 14.36 -1.11 -7.44
N PHE A 54 13.17 -0.61 -7.18
CA PHE A 54 11.95 -0.97 -7.89
C PHE A 54 11.45 0.25 -8.67
N LEU A 55 11.20 0.09 -9.97
CA LEU A 55 10.64 1.13 -10.82
C LEU A 55 9.12 1.10 -10.72
N LEU A 56 8.53 2.16 -10.19
CA LEU A 56 7.08 2.35 -10.19
C LEU A 56 6.61 2.66 -11.63
N PRO A 57 5.38 2.29 -11.99
CA PRO A 57 4.74 2.68 -13.26
C PRO A 57 4.67 4.20 -13.48
N THR A 58 4.78 5.00 -12.40
CA THR A 58 4.87 6.46 -12.45
C THR A 58 6.21 6.98 -12.98
N GLY A 59 7.21 6.12 -13.14
CA GLY A 59 8.58 6.48 -13.51
C GLY A 59 9.50 6.80 -12.34
N GLU A 60 8.99 6.74 -11.10
CA GLU A 60 9.79 6.95 -9.89
C GLU A 60 10.37 5.65 -9.34
N TYR A 61 11.50 5.74 -8.65
CA TYR A 61 12.12 4.58 -7.98
C TYR A 61 11.76 4.53 -6.50
N VAL A 62 11.58 3.30 -6.00
CA VAL A 62 11.58 2.96 -4.57
C VAL A 62 12.87 2.20 -4.29
N SER A 63 13.66 2.65 -3.33
CA SER A 63 15.00 2.12 -3.07
C SER A 63 15.10 1.47 -1.69
N CYS A 64 15.50 0.20 -1.68
CA CYS A 64 16.02 -0.47 -0.49
C CYS A 64 17.52 -0.21 -0.42
N VAL A 65 18.01 0.36 0.67
CA VAL A 65 19.41 0.77 0.82
C VAL A 65 20.05 -0.01 1.96
N LEU A 66 21.16 -0.68 1.68
CA LEU A 66 22.00 -1.33 2.68
C LEU A 66 23.05 -0.32 3.17
N TRP A 67 23.01 -0.01 4.46
CA TRP A 67 23.95 0.90 5.10
C TRP A 67 24.24 0.43 6.52
N ASN A 68 25.52 0.35 6.91
CA ASN A 68 25.95 -0.17 8.22
C ASN A 68 25.30 -1.52 8.58
N ASN A 69 25.24 -2.45 7.61
CA ASN A 69 24.62 -3.78 7.74
C ASN A 69 23.12 -3.77 8.10
N LEU A 70 22.44 -2.63 7.93
CA LEU A 70 21.00 -2.50 8.11
C LEU A 70 20.33 -2.04 6.81
N PHE A 71 19.14 -2.54 6.56
CA PHE A 71 18.32 -2.14 5.42
C PHE A 71 17.47 -0.94 5.77
N HIS A 72 17.42 0.03 4.87
CA HIS A 72 16.78 1.31 5.06
C HIS A 72 15.86 1.67 3.90
N ILE A 73 14.85 2.48 4.22
CA ILE A 73 13.97 3.15 3.26
C ILE A 73 13.82 4.63 3.65
N SER A 74 13.83 5.51 2.67
CA SER A 74 13.64 6.94 2.91
C SER A 74 12.16 7.27 3.10
N GLY A 75 11.86 8.34 3.85
CA GLY A 75 10.49 8.85 3.95
C GLY A 75 9.90 9.25 2.60
N THR A 76 10.74 9.72 1.66
CA THR A 76 10.33 10.02 0.29
C THR A 76 9.87 8.77 -0.45
N ASP A 77 10.59 7.65 -0.32
CA ASP A 77 10.22 6.39 -0.97
C ASP A 77 8.96 5.78 -0.35
N ILE A 78 8.76 5.93 0.97
CA ILE A 78 7.50 5.53 1.63
C ILE A 78 6.32 6.31 1.05
N VAL A 79 6.44 7.63 0.89
CA VAL A 79 5.40 8.47 0.27
C VAL A 79 5.13 8.00 -1.17
N ARG A 80 6.16 7.73 -1.98
CA ARG A 80 6.00 7.23 -3.35
C ARG A 80 5.22 5.92 -3.39
N CYS A 81 5.56 4.97 -2.53
CA CYS A 81 4.83 3.71 -2.39
C CYS A 81 3.36 3.93 -2.08
N LEU A 82 3.04 4.80 -1.11
CA LEU A 82 1.66 5.06 -0.71
C LEU A 82 0.89 5.81 -1.80
N SER A 83 1.44 6.88 -2.36
CA SER A 83 0.84 7.62 -3.48
C SER A 83 0.49 6.71 -4.66
N PHE A 84 1.42 5.81 -5.03
CA PHE A 84 1.19 4.82 -6.08
C PHE A 84 0.05 3.85 -5.71
N ARG A 85 0.02 3.33 -4.48
CA ARG A 85 -1.05 2.47 -4.00
C ARG A 85 -2.42 3.16 -4.03
N PHE A 86 -2.48 4.43 -3.65
CA PHE A 86 -3.70 5.24 -3.73
C PHE A 86 -4.17 5.41 -5.17
N GLN A 87 -3.26 5.70 -6.09
CA GLN A 87 -3.57 5.78 -7.51
C GLN A 87 -4.10 4.46 -8.06
N ALA A 88 -3.43 3.34 -7.75
CA ALA A 88 -3.82 2.00 -8.19
C ALA A 88 -5.14 1.53 -7.56
N PHE A 89 -5.45 1.97 -6.34
CA PHE A 89 -6.76 1.75 -5.71
C PHE A 89 -7.88 2.57 -6.37
N GLY A 90 -7.55 3.51 -7.26
CA GLY A 90 -8.52 4.39 -7.92
C GLY A 90 -8.81 5.68 -7.16
N ARG A 91 -7.97 6.04 -6.18
CA ARG A 91 -8.02 7.30 -5.42
C ARG A 91 -6.77 8.16 -5.66
N PRO A 92 -6.58 8.77 -6.85
CA PRO A 92 -5.42 9.62 -7.09
C PRO A 92 -5.30 10.78 -6.07
N VAL A 93 -4.07 11.07 -5.66
CA VAL A 93 -3.76 12.18 -4.75
C VAL A 93 -3.98 13.52 -5.45
N LYS A 94 -4.85 14.36 -4.90
CA LYS A 94 -5.13 15.71 -5.42
C LYS A 94 -4.31 16.78 -4.70
N ASN A 95 -4.08 16.61 -3.41
CA ASN A 95 -3.29 17.53 -2.59
C ASN A 95 -2.03 16.86 -2.07
N SER A 96 -0.98 16.79 -2.90
CA SER A 96 0.27 16.08 -2.58
C SER A 96 0.94 16.59 -1.30
N LYS A 97 0.90 17.92 -1.04
CA LYS A 97 1.49 18.50 0.17
C LYS A 97 0.79 18.02 1.44
N LYS A 98 -0.54 18.14 1.52
CA LYS A 98 -1.31 17.66 2.68
C LYS A 98 -1.20 16.14 2.84
N PHE A 99 -1.14 15.39 1.73
CA PHE A 99 -0.95 13.95 1.75
C PHE A 99 0.41 13.58 2.37
N GLU A 100 1.49 14.17 1.86
CA GLU A 100 2.85 14.01 2.38
C GLU A 100 2.92 14.35 3.88
N GLU A 101 2.36 15.49 4.29
CA GLU A 101 2.30 15.89 5.71
C GLU A 101 1.57 14.87 6.58
N GLY A 102 0.48 14.28 6.08
CA GLY A 102 -0.25 13.21 6.76
C GLY A 102 0.61 11.96 6.95
N ILE A 103 1.25 11.48 5.89
CA ILE A 103 2.15 10.31 5.97
C ILE A 103 3.32 10.60 6.92
N PHE A 104 3.95 11.77 6.82
CA PHE A 104 5.02 12.15 7.75
C PHE A 104 4.53 12.28 9.19
N SER A 105 3.26 12.62 9.42
CA SER A 105 2.64 12.59 10.74
C SER A 105 2.54 11.17 11.28
N ASP A 106 2.06 10.24 10.46
CA ASP A 106 1.91 8.83 10.85
C ASP A 106 3.29 8.18 11.15
N LEU A 107 4.30 8.54 10.35
CA LEU A 107 5.69 8.09 10.53
C LEU A 107 6.38 8.63 11.79
N ARG A 108 5.84 9.64 12.48
CA ARG A 108 6.42 10.12 13.75
C ARG A 108 6.36 9.06 14.85
N ASN A 109 5.42 8.12 14.75
CA ASN A 109 5.21 7.06 15.73
C ASN A 109 6.36 6.05 15.77
N LEU A 110 7.10 5.89 14.67
CA LEU A 110 8.31 5.06 14.61
C LEU A 110 9.42 5.78 15.39
N LYS A 111 10.14 5.14 16.30
CA LYS A 111 11.11 5.81 17.19
C LYS A 111 12.51 5.85 16.56
N SER A 112 13.20 6.98 16.74
CA SER A 112 14.62 7.06 16.36
C SER A 112 15.46 6.17 17.29
N GLY A 113 16.40 5.41 16.73
CA GLY A 113 17.21 4.40 17.43
C GLY A 113 16.61 2.99 17.36
N THR A 114 15.29 2.85 17.38
CA THR A 114 14.60 1.55 17.33
C THR A 114 14.07 1.22 15.94
N ASP A 115 13.42 2.17 15.27
CA ASP A 115 12.72 1.98 14.00
C ASP A 115 13.32 2.77 12.85
N ALA A 116 14.24 3.69 13.17
CA ALA A 116 14.82 4.62 12.23
C ALA A 116 16.14 5.21 12.76
N THR A 117 17.01 5.65 11.87
CA THR A 117 18.12 6.55 12.20
C THR A 117 17.72 8.00 11.99
N LEU A 118 18.25 8.87 12.84
CA LEU A 118 18.11 10.32 12.68
C LEU A 118 19.45 10.85 12.18
N GLU A 119 19.52 11.16 10.89
CA GLU A 119 20.75 11.58 10.24
C GLU A 119 20.86 13.11 10.24
N GLU A 120 22.04 13.60 10.63
CA GLU A 120 22.37 15.02 10.59
C GLU A 120 22.67 15.49 9.16
N PRO A 121 22.46 16.79 8.85
CA PRO A 121 22.77 17.32 7.53
C PRO A 121 24.20 16.99 7.10
N LYS A 122 24.38 16.67 5.82
CA LYS A 122 25.68 16.31 5.22
C LYS A 122 26.35 15.05 5.81
N SER A 123 25.62 14.17 6.51
CA SER A 123 26.16 12.86 6.88
C SER A 123 26.52 12.04 5.62
N ALA A 124 27.48 11.13 5.73
CA ALA A 124 27.87 10.25 4.63
C ALA A 124 26.67 9.44 4.10
N PHE A 125 25.75 9.07 5.00
CA PHE A 125 24.54 8.35 4.63
C PHE A 125 23.57 9.22 3.83
N LEU A 126 23.29 10.45 4.27
CA LEU A 126 22.43 11.36 3.49
C LEU A 126 23.06 11.75 2.16
N ASP A 127 24.39 11.88 2.09
CA ASP A 127 25.09 12.10 0.84
C ASP A 127 24.94 10.93 -0.14
N PHE A 128 25.07 9.70 0.37
CA PHE A 128 24.79 8.49 -0.41
C PHE A 128 23.34 8.47 -0.93
N LEU A 129 22.35 8.73 -0.06
CA LEU A 129 20.93 8.74 -0.43
C LEU A 129 20.59 9.84 -1.44
N TYR A 130 21.20 11.02 -1.30
CA TYR A 130 20.96 12.15 -2.20
C TYR A 130 21.54 11.89 -3.59
N LYS A 131 22.80 11.42 -3.68
CA LYS A 131 23.43 11.02 -4.94
C LYS A 131 22.65 9.92 -5.68
N ASN A 132 21.91 9.11 -4.93
CA ASN A 132 21.09 8.02 -5.44
C ASN A 132 19.61 8.36 -5.60
N ASN A 133 19.22 9.65 -5.56
CA ASN A 133 17.83 10.12 -5.73
C ASN A 133 16.79 9.51 -4.76
N CYS A 134 17.26 8.95 -3.63
CA CYS A 134 16.41 8.39 -2.59
C CYS A 134 15.79 9.49 -1.72
N ILE A 135 16.42 10.66 -1.65
CA ILE A 135 15.95 11.85 -0.92
C ILE A 135 16.11 13.11 -1.77
N ARG A 136 15.29 14.12 -1.51
CA ARG A 136 15.31 15.40 -2.25
C ARG A 136 16.19 16.48 -1.63
N THR A 137 16.57 16.34 -0.36
CA THR A 137 17.37 17.34 0.37
C THR A 137 18.30 16.65 1.35
N GLN A 138 19.46 17.26 1.63
CA GLN A 138 20.39 16.79 2.67
C GLN A 138 20.20 17.52 4.00
N LYS A 139 18.96 17.91 4.32
CA LYS A 139 18.62 18.43 5.65
C LYS A 139 18.57 17.28 6.66
N LYS A 140 18.45 17.60 7.94
CA LYS A 140 18.24 16.61 8.99
C LYS A 140 17.01 15.77 8.64
N GLN A 141 17.20 14.47 8.50
CA GLN A 141 16.16 13.57 8.04
C GLN A 141 16.16 12.28 8.84
N LYS A 142 14.95 11.76 9.03
CA LYS A 142 14.74 10.45 9.59
C LYS A 142 14.72 9.43 8.46
N VAL A 143 15.59 8.43 8.55
CA VAL A 143 15.67 7.32 7.59
C VAL A 143 15.23 6.06 8.32
N PHE A 144 14.27 5.33 7.76
CA PHE A 144 13.58 4.26 8.48
C PHE A 144 14.25 2.92 8.23
N TYR A 145 14.29 2.06 9.23
CA TYR A 145 14.68 0.67 9.04
C TYR A 145 13.59 -0.02 8.23
N TRP A 146 14.01 -0.76 7.21
CA TRP A 146 13.12 -1.38 6.23
C TRP A 146 12.00 -2.20 6.89
N TYR A 147 12.36 -3.05 7.85
CA TYR A 147 11.42 -3.95 8.54
C TYR A 147 10.52 -3.25 9.57
N SER A 148 10.84 -2.02 9.96
CA SER A 148 10.07 -1.27 10.95
C SER A 148 8.92 -0.48 10.34
N VAL A 149 8.82 -0.39 9.01
CA VAL A 149 7.79 0.42 8.33
C VAL A 149 6.54 -0.42 8.02
N PRO A 150 5.39 -0.18 8.68
CA PRO A 150 4.17 -0.93 8.43
C PRO A 150 3.40 -0.33 7.24
N HIS A 151 3.88 -0.59 6.01
CA HIS A 151 3.34 0.01 4.78
C HIS A 151 1.82 -0.16 4.60
N ASP A 152 1.28 -1.34 4.89
CA ASP A 152 -0.16 -1.59 4.79
C ASP A 152 -0.96 -0.78 5.82
N ARG A 153 -0.45 -0.69 7.06
CA ARG A 153 -1.09 0.13 8.10
C ARG A 153 -1.08 1.61 7.74
N LEU A 154 0.05 2.13 7.27
CA LEU A 154 0.15 3.53 6.82
C LEU A 154 -0.83 3.83 5.68
N PHE A 155 -1.02 2.88 4.77
CA PHE A 155 -2.02 3.01 3.71
C PHE A 155 -3.44 3.07 4.27
N LEU A 156 -3.81 2.14 5.16
CA LEU A 156 -5.13 2.09 5.78
C LEU A 156 -5.44 3.33 6.62
N ASP A 157 -4.51 3.76 7.46
CA ASP A 157 -4.65 4.94 8.31
C ASP A 157 -4.86 6.20 7.45
N ALA A 158 -4.15 6.32 6.33
CA ALA A 158 -4.32 7.41 5.39
C ALA A 158 -5.68 7.36 4.66
N LEU A 159 -6.12 6.17 4.26
CA LEU A 159 -7.39 5.99 3.55
C LEU A 159 -8.57 6.28 4.48
N GLU A 160 -8.54 5.76 5.71
CA GLU A 160 -9.57 6.00 6.71
C GLU A 160 -9.72 7.49 7.03
N ARG A 161 -8.60 8.20 7.15
CA ARG A 161 -8.57 9.64 7.39
C ARG A 161 -9.25 10.43 6.26
N ASP A 162 -8.98 10.08 5.01
CA ASP A 162 -9.62 10.73 3.86
C ASP A 162 -11.13 10.42 3.81
N LEU A 163 -11.52 9.16 4.02
CA LEU A 163 -12.94 8.76 4.03
C LEU A 163 -13.73 9.43 5.15
N LYS A 164 -13.13 9.59 6.34
CA LYS A 164 -13.74 10.35 7.44
C LYS A 164 -13.93 11.82 7.09
N ARG A 165 -12.96 12.45 6.41
CA ARG A 165 -13.08 13.84 5.94
C ARG A 165 -14.20 13.99 4.92
N GLU A 166 -14.28 13.11 3.92
CA GLU A 166 -15.36 13.12 2.92
C GLU A 166 -16.74 13.00 3.58
N LYS A 167 -16.91 12.07 4.54
CA LYS A 167 -18.16 11.90 5.29
C LYS A 167 -18.54 13.13 6.11
N MET A 168 -17.56 13.90 6.58
CA MET A 168 -17.76 15.17 7.29
C MET A 168 -17.90 16.38 6.36
N GLY A 169 -17.92 16.19 5.04
CA GLY A 169 -17.96 17.27 4.05
C GLY A 169 -16.68 18.12 4.01
N GLN A 170 -15.57 17.60 4.51
CA GLN A 170 -14.26 18.25 4.51
C GLN A 170 -13.44 17.82 3.29
N GLU A 171 -12.52 18.69 2.86
CA GLU A 171 -11.61 18.40 1.75
C GLU A 171 -10.62 17.27 2.13
N ALA A 172 -10.76 16.12 1.46
CA ALA A 172 -9.83 15.00 1.53
C ALA A 172 -8.58 15.24 0.66
N THR A 173 -7.52 14.46 0.90
CA THR A 173 -6.27 14.60 0.13
C THR A 173 -6.28 13.80 -1.18
N THR A 174 -7.09 12.75 -1.23
CA THR A 174 -7.35 11.88 -2.38
C THR A 174 -8.84 11.86 -2.72
N MET A 175 -9.18 11.50 -3.95
CA MET A 175 -10.56 11.45 -4.43
C MET A 175 -10.78 10.19 -5.26
N ALA A 176 -11.90 9.48 -5.04
CA ALA A 176 -12.27 8.33 -5.86
C ALA A 176 -12.59 8.76 -7.29
N VAL A 177 -11.90 8.16 -8.27
CA VAL A 177 -12.05 8.44 -9.70
C VAL A 177 -12.26 7.17 -10.52
N SER A 178 -11.76 6.02 -10.04
CA SER A 178 -11.93 4.72 -10.70
C SER A 178 -12.20 3.62 -9.69
N GLU A 179 -12.60 2.46 -10.19
CA GLU A 179 -12.69 1.25 -9.38
C GLU A 179 -11.30 0.79 -8.91
N PRO A 180 -11.18 0.11 -7.75
CA PRO A 180 -12.26 -0.27 -6.82
C PRO A 180 -12.75 0.84 -5.87
N ALA A 181 -12.18 2.04 -5.91
CA ALA A 181 -12.54 3.09 -4.96
C ALA A 181 -13.94 3.67 -5.12
N LEU A 182 -14.51 3.64 -6.32
CA LEU A 182 -15.87 4.15 -6.57
C LEU A 182 -16.95 3.27 -5.93
N SER A 183 -16.79 1.95 -6.01
CA SER A 183 -17.73 0.99 -5.40
C SER A 183 -17.51 0.78 -3.89
N PHE A 184 -16.40 1.27 -3.33
CA PHE A 184 -16.09 1.12 -1.91
C PHE A 184 -17.02 1.96 -1.03
N GLN A 185 -17.85 1.28 -0.22
CA GLN A 185 -18.71 1.91 0.77
C GLN A 185 -18.05 1.91 2.15
N PHE A 186 -17.78 3.10 2.68
CA PHE A 186 -17.19 3.27 4.00
C PHE A 186 -18.24 3.34 5.11
N ASP A 187 -18.18 2.39 6.05
CA ASP A 187 -18.94 2.37 7.29
C ASP A 187 -18.07 2.81 8.47
N SER A 188 -18.34 3.97 9.06
CA SER A 188 -17.56 4.47 10.19
C SER A 188 -17.79 3.72 11.50
N SER A 189 -18.74 2.78 11.56
CA SER A 189 -19.05 1.99 12.76
C SER A 189 -18.20 0.71 12.89
N GLN A 190 -17.43 0.37 11.86
CA GLN A 190 -16.56 -0.81 11.81
C GLN A 190 -15.11 -0.40 11.51
N SER A 191 -14.13 -1.25 11.84
CA SER A 191 -12.74 -0.97 11.46
C SER A 191 -12.56 -1.07 9.93
N LEU A 192 -11.73 -0.20 9.34
CA LEU A 192 -11.48 -0.21 7.89
C LEU A 192 -10.89 -1.56 7.43
N TYR A 193 -10.01 -2.13 8.26
CA TYR A 193 -9.42 -3.45 8.04
C TYR A 193 -10.49 -4.56 7.97
N GLU A 194 -11.47 -4.56 8.87
CA GLU A 194 -12.57 -5.53 8.82
C GLU A 194 -13.47 -5.33 7.62
N GLN A 195 -13.73 -4.09 7.20
CA GLN A 195 -14.60 -3.84 6.04
C GLN A 195 -13.96 -4.31 4.74
N LEU A 196 -12.67 -4.04 4.59
CA LEU A 196 -11.89 -4.54 3.46
C LEU A 196 -11.84 -6.08 3.50
N THR A 197 -11.68 -6.71 4.67
CA THR A 197 -11.72 -8.19 4.79
C THR A 197 -13.13 -8.77 4.58
N LYS A 198 -14.21 -8.12 5.06
CA LYS A 198 -15.60 -8.60 4.95
C LYS A 198 -16.15 -8.53 3.54
N ALA A 199 -15.73 -7.55 2.74
CA ALA A 199 -16.04 -7.50 1.31
C ALA A 199 -15.60 -8.78 0.57
N GLN A 200 -14.56 -9.46 1.06
CA GLN A 200 -14.11 -10.77 0.54
C GLN A 200 -15.12 -11.90 0.79
N GLN A 201 -15.89 -11.84 1.88
CA GLN A 201 -16.82 -12.91 2.28
C GLN A 201 -18.23 -12.72 1.73
N ALA A 202 -18.71 -11.48 1.60
CA ALA A 202 -20.08 -11.20 1.15
C ALA A 202 -20.37 -11.62 -0.31
N ASN A 203 -19.35 -11.66 -1.18
CA ASN A 203 -19.52 -12.13 -2.56
C ASN A 203 -19.46 -13.66 -2.70
N SER A 204 -18.92 -14.39 -1.72
CA SER A 204 -18.90 -15.86 -1.73
C SER A 204 -20.24 -16.49 -1.38
N SER A 205 -21.15 -15.75 -0.74
CA SER A 205 -22.46 -16.23 -0.30
C SER A 205 -23.59 -16.00 -1.29
N PHE A 206 -23.39 -15.20 -2.36
CA PHE A 206 -24.41 -14.98 -3.39
C PHE A 206 -24.47 -16.10 -4.45
N THR A 207 -23.43 -16.92 -4.58
CA THR A 207 -23.37 -18.02 -5.56
C THR A 207 -23.91 -19.35 -5.02
N ARG A 208 -24.12 -19.50 -3.71
CA ARG A 208 -24.59 -20.77 -3.12
C ARG A 208 -26.13 -20.90 -3.07
N SER A 209 -26.87 -19.85 -3.34
CA SER A 209 -28.34 -19.82 -3.24
C SER A 209 -29.09 -20.10 -4.56
N GLN A 210 -28.41 -20.29 -5.70
CA GLN A 210 -29.07 -20.65 -6.97
C GLN A 210 -29.01 -22.14 -7.36
N SER A 211 -28.39 -23.02 -6.57
CA SER A 211 -28.26 -24.45 -6.93
C SER A 211 -29.30 -25.40 -6.31
N HIS A 212 -30.26 -24.90 -5.51
CA HIS A 212 -31.22 -25.76 -4.77
C HIS A 212 -32.70 -25.54 -5.13
N SER A 213 -33.01 -25.13 -6.36
CA SER A 213 -34.40 -25.07 -6.83
C SER A 213 -34.62 -25.58 -8.24
N ARG A 214 -34.00 -26.70 -8.62
CA ARG A 214 -34.37 -27.39 -9.88
C ARG A 214 -34.03 -28.88 -9.88
N SER A 215 -34.82 -29.66 -9.14
CA SER A 215 -35.13 -31.04 -9.53
C SER A 215 -36.45 -31.45 -8.87
N SER A 216 -37.54 -31.02 -9.49
CA SER A 216 -38.82 -31.69 -9.34
C SER A 216 -39.35 -32.01 -10.74
N SER A 217 -39.76 -33.26 -10.90
CA SER A 217 -40.57 -33.86 -11.97
C SER A 217 -39.87 -34.63 -13.10
N ARG A 218 -40.43 -35.84 -13.31
CA ARG A 218 -40.49 -36.71 -14.53
C ARG A 218 -39.34 -37.72 -14.69
N LEU A 219 -39.57 -39.04 -14.88
CA LEU A 219 -40.71 -39.77 -15.46
C LEU A 219 -40.90 -41.18 -14.86
N LEU A 220 -42.17 -41.56 -14.72
CA LEU A 220 -42.67 -42.92 -14.86
C LEU A 220 -42.69 -43.30 -16.35
N ARG A 221 -42.06 -44.41 -16.72
CA ARG A 221 -42.60 -45.49 -17.57
C ARG A 221 -41.55 -46.58 -17.77
#